data_AF-A0A7C8Z028-F1
#
_entry.id   AF-A0A7C8Z028-F1
#
_cell.length_a   1.000
_cell.length_b   1.000
_cell.length_c   1.000
_cell.angle_alpha   90.00
_cell.angle_beta   90.00
_cell.angle_gamma   90.00
#
_symmetry.space_group_name_H-M   'P 1'
#
loop_
_entity.id
_entity.type
_entity.pdbx_description
1 polymer ?
#
loop_
_entity_poly.entity_id
_entity_poly.type
_entity_poly.pdbx_seq_one_letter_code
_entity_poly.pdbx_strand_id
1 'polypeptide(L)'
;AWMDQQLKIGDPSLPNRSQMIYGSVDASSVPNGEEGTIADLELHPESNSELSDAATLEQRRAYKLEMQKGISLFNRKPSKGVEFLVNTKKIGGSPEEVASFLRSTAGLNPTVIGDYLGERDDFPLKVMHAYVDSFNFEKMHFGEAIRYFLRGFRLPGEAQKIDRIMEKFAERYCKCNPSAFKSADTAYVLAYSVILLNTDAHNNMVKEKMSKADFIRNNR
;
A
#
# COMPACT_ATOMS: atom_id res chain seq x y z
N ALA A 1 10.70 -25.95 -7.62
CA ALA A 1 9.51 -26.31 -8.44
C ALA A 1 9.45 -25.45 -9.70
N TRP A 2 8.83 -25.90 -10.81
CA TRP A 2 8.71 -25.13 -12.07
C TRP A 2 8.05 -23.75 -11.87
N MET A 3 7.21 -23.66 -10.84
CA MET A 3 6.60 -22.44 -10.32
C MET A 3 7.61 -21.43 -9.78
N ASP A 4 8.69 -21.86 -9.11
CA ASP A 4 9.68 -20.95 -8.50
C ASP A 4 10.47 -20.17 -9.56
N GLN A 5 10.66 -20.74 -10.75
CA GLN A 5 11.23 -20.03 -11.90
C GLN A 5 10.30 -18.93 -12.44
N GLN A 6 9.02 -18.99 -12.10
CA GLN A 6 8.00 -18.01 -12.49
C GLN A 6 7.59 -17.08 -11.32
N LEU A 7 8.03 -17.37 -10.09
CA LEU A 7 7.52 -16.76 -8.85
C LEU A 7 8.59 -16.27 -7.86
N LYS A 8 9.90 -16.21 -8.19
CA LYS A 8 10.97 -15.75 -7.27
C LYS A 8 10.52 -14.57 -6.39
N ILE A 9 10.22 -14.88 -5.14
CA ILE A 9 9.91 -13.94 -4.07
C ILE A 9 11.26 -13.29 -3.72
N GLY A 10 11.41 -12.01 -4.03
CA GLY A 10 12.63 -11.26 -3.78
C GLY A 10 12.84 -11.00 -2.29
N ASP A 11 13.97 -11.47 -1.77
CA ASP A 11 14.59 -11.00 -0.53
C ASP A 11 15.10 -9.56 -0.75
N PRO A 12 14.92 -8.60 0.19
CA PRO A 12 15.22 -7.20 -0.06
C PRO A 12 16.68 -6.89 0.28
N SER A 13 17.58 -7.04 -0.70
CA SER A 13 18.89 -6.37 -0.66
C SER A 13 18.81 -5.03 -1.39
N LEU A 14 18.57 -3.97 -0.62
CA LEU A 14 18.68 -2.58 -1.07
C LEU A 14 20.15 -2.18 -1.20
N PRO A 15 20.58 -1.52 -2.30
CA PRO A 15 21.82 -0.76 -2.31
C PRO A 15 21.58 0.60 -1.65
N ASN A 16 22.37 0.85 -0.60
CA ASN A 16 22.45 2.10 0.14
C ASN A 16 23.00 3.21 -0.77
N ARG A 17 22.20 4.24 -1.07
CA ARG A 17 22.67 5.46 -1.74
C ARG A 17 22.32 6.67 -0.90
N SER A 18 23.27 7.10 -0.07
CA SER A 18 23.62 8.50 0.20
C SER A 18 24.57 8.57 1.39
N GLN A 19 25.79 9.07 1.14
CA GLN A 19 26.60 9.96 2.01
C GLN A 19 28.09 9.69 1.78
N MET A 20 28.66 10.41 0.83
CA MET A 20 30.06 10.81 0.82
C MET A 20 30.04 12.32 0.60
N ILE A 21 30.50 13.07 1.60
CA ILE A 21 31.45 14.19 1.50
C ILE A 21 31.54 14.79 2.92
N TYR A 22 32.66 14.50 3.57
CA TYR A 22 33.25 15.25 4.67
C TYR A 22 34.53 15.89 4.11
N GLY A 23 34.84 17.11 4.53
CA GLY A 23 36.11 17.81 4.27
C GLY A 23 35.86 19.32 4.26
N SER A 24 35.98 20.01 5.40
CA SER A 24 37.19 20.46 6.10
C SER A 24 37.43 21.95 5.82
N VAL A 25 37.47 22.69 6.92
CA VAL A 25 37.94 24.07 7.06
C VAL A 25 39.40 24.21 6.61
N ASP A 26 39.79 25.35 6.02
CA ASP A 26 40.70 26.31 6.67
C ASP A 26 40.89 27.67 5.93
N ALA A 27 41.10 28.69 6.77
CA ALA A 27 42.01 29.84 6.69
C ALA A 27 41.92 30.97 5.61
N SER A 28 41.53 32.15 6.13
CA SER A 28 42.21 33.47 6.08
C SER A 28 42.28 34.31 4.79
N SER A 29 41.71 35.53 4.87
CA SER A 29 42.40 36.82 4.61
C SER A 29 41.49 38.04 4.89
N VAL A 30 42.02 38.98 5.68
CA VAL A 30 41.55 40.36 6.01
C VAL A 30 42.33 41.30 5.03
N PRO A 31 41.91 42.51 4.59
CA PRO A 31 41.61 43.63 5.50
C PRO A 31 40.73 44.84 5.10
N ASN A 32 40.34 45.57 6.17
CA ASN A 32 40.21 47.03 6.37
C ASN A 32 39.13 47.91 5.68
N GLY A 33 38.62 48.85 6.48
CA GLY A 33 37.86 50.06 6.11
C GLY A 33 36.69 50.33 7.08
N GLU A 34 36.92 50.86 8.29
CA GLU A 34 36.87 52.30 8.67
C GLU A 34 35.48 52.82 9.15
N GLU A 35 35.49 53.27 10.42
CA GLU A 35 34.71 54.30 11.13
C GLU A 35 33.18 54.48 10.98
N GLY A 36 32.51 54.32 12.14
CA GLY A 36 31.71 55.39 12.77
C GLY A 36 30.21 55.45 12.46
N THR A 37 29.36 55.21 13.46
CA THR A 37 28.26 56.09 13.96
C THR A 37 27.39 55.32 14.98
N ILE A 38 27.05 55.97 16.09
CA ILE A 38 26.20 55.48 17.20
C ILE A 38 24.73 55.87 16.94
N ALA A 39 23.81 55.06 17.49
CA ALA A 39 22.33 55.14 17.54
C ALA A 39 21.63 54.54 16.31
N ASP A 40 20.68 53.60 16.44
CA ASP A 40 19.48 53.71 17.27
C ASP A 40 18.92 52.34 17.68
N LEU A 41 18.15 52.31 18.76
CA LEU A 41 17.39 51.15 19.24
C LEU A 41 16.30 50.76 18.22
N GLU A 42 16.42 49.59 17.58
CA GLU A 42 15.25 48.88 17.04
C GLU A 42 15.20 47.45 17.60
N LEU A 43 14.26 47.25 18.51
CA LEU A 43 13.86 45.95 19.05
C LEU A 43 13.32 45.08 17.90
N HIS A 44 14.16 44.19 17.38
CA HIS A 44 13.71 43.12 16.49
C HIS A 44 12.85 42.12 17.29
N PRO A 45 11.59 41.84 16.89
CA PRO A 45 10.76 40.82 17.52
C PRO A 45 11.18 39.44 16.99
N GLU A 46 12.34 38.94 17.45
CA GLU A 46 12.82 37.57 17.14
C GLU A 46 11.98 36.48 17.84
N SER A 47 10.96 36.83 18.63
CA SER A 47 10.19 35.87 19.44
C SER A 47 8.99 35.24 18.75
N ASN A 48 8.69 35.58 17.48
CA ASN A 48 7.47 35.10 16.81
C ASN A 48 7.69 33.89 15.87
N SER A 49 8.92 33.66 15.41
CA SER A 49 9.23 32.54 14.49
C SER A 49 9.29 31.20 15.22
N GLU A 50 10.01 31.13 16.35
CA GLU A 50 10.19 29.87 17.10
C GLU A 50 8.87 29.33 17.69
N LEU A 51 7.96 30.23 18.08
CA LEU A 51 6.66 29.87 18.63
C LEU A 51 5.73 29.25 17.57
N SER A 52 5.79 29.77 16.34
CA SER A 52 5.07 29.24 15.18
C SER A 52 5.61 27.86 14.77
N ASP A 53 6.93 27.69 14.79
CA ASP A 53 7.56 26.41 14.45
C ASP A 53 7.29 25.32 15.51
N ALA A 54 7.28 25.69 16.78
CA ALA A 54 6.89 24.79 17.86
C ALA A 54 5.41 24.37 17.75
N ALA A 55 4.50 25.30 17.47
CA ALA A 55 3.07 25.02 17.29
C ALA A 55 2.81 24.10 16.09
N THR A 56 3.48 24.33 14.96
CA THR A 56 3.34 23.46 13.78
C THR A 56 3.93 22.06 14.03
N LEU A 57 5.03 21.95 14.78
CA LEU A 57 5.58 20.66 15.19
C LEU A 57 4.65 19.89 16.12
N GLU A 58 4.04 20.57 17.09
CA GLU A 58 3.07 19.97 18.01
C GLU A 58 1.81 19.48 17.26
N GLN A 59 1.29 20.27 16.32
CA GLN A 59 0.19 19.86 15.44
C GLN A 59 0.54 18.61 14.62
N ARG A 60 1.75 18.54 14.04
CA ARG A 60 2.22 17.36 13.30
C ARG A 60 2.33 16.13 14.21
N ARG A 61 2.80 16.30 15.45
CA ARG A 61 2.88 15.23 16.46
C ARG A 61 1.50 14.71 16.84
N ALA A 62 0.57 15.62 17.15
CA ALA A 62 -0.81 15.28 17.48
C ALA A 62 -1.50 14.53 16.32
N TYR A 63 -1.34 15.03 15.08
CA TYR A 63 -1.87 14.37 13.88
C TYR A 63 -1.33 12.94 13.74
N LYS A 64 -0.01 12.77 13.89
CA LYS A 64 0.63 11.45 13.78
C LYS A 64 0.13 10.50 14.87
N LEU A 65 -0.05 10.98 16.10
CA LEU A 65 -0.53 10.16 17.21
C LEU A 65 -1.95 9.65 16.96
N GLU A 66 -2.85 10.52 16.51
CA GLU A 66 -4.22 10.15 16.16
C GLU A 66 -4.27 9.17 14.98
N MET A 67 -3.45 9.39 13.94
CA MET A 67 -3.31 8.45 12.83
C MET A 67 -2.88 7.07 13.31
N GLN A 68 -1.84 6.99 14.16
CA GLN A 68 -1.37 5.72 14.71
C GLN A 68 -2.42 5.03 15.60
N LYS A 69 -3.18 5.80 16.37
CA LYS A 69 -4.32 5.27 17.13
C LYS A 69 -5.38 4.67 16.21
N GLY A 70 -5.70 5.33 15.10
CA GLY A 70 -6.64 4.82 14.10
C GLY A 70 -6.15 3.55 13.41
N ILE A 71 -4.87 3.48 13.03
CA ILE A 71 -4.23 2.28 12.47
C ILE A 71 -4.29 1.11 13.47
N SER A 72 -3.93 1.36 14.73
CA SER A 72 -4.01 0.35 15.80
C SER A 72 -5.46 -0.15 15.99
N LEU A 73 -6.43 0.77 15.95
CA LEU A 73 -7.83 0.40 16.05
C LEU A 73 -8.32 -0.39 14.83
N PHE A 74 -7.90 -0.03 13.61
CA PHE A 74 -8.19 -0.78 12.40
C PHE A 74 -7.68 -2.22 12.49
N ASN A 75 -6.41 -2.39 12.89
CA ASN A 75 -5.78 -3.71 13.05
C ASN A 75 -6.48 -4.61 14.08
N ARG A 76 -7.28 -4.04 14.99
CA ARG A 76 -8.08 -4.79 15.97
C ARG A 76 -9.55 -4.93 15.58
N LYS A 77 -10.15 -3.88 15.03
CA LYS A 77 -11.57 -3.74 14.67
C LYS A 77 -11.68 -2.85 13.42
N PRO A 78 -11.60 -3.42 12.21
CA PRO A 78 -11.45 -2.66 10.95
C PRO A 78 -12.47 -1.55 10.78
N SER A 79 -13.76 -1.90 10.86
CA SER A 79 -14.85 -0.94 10.67
C SER A 79 -14.80 0.20 11.68
N LYS A 80 -14.41 -0.07 12.94
CA LYS A 80 -14.25 0.96 13.98
C LYS A 80 -13.00 1.80 13.78
N GLY A 81 -11.93 1.23 13.23
CA GLY A 81 -10.74 1.97 12.84
C GLY A 81 -11.02 2.97 11.72
N VAL A 82 -11.71 2.52 10.67
CA VAL A 82 -12.16 3.38 9.57
C VAL A 82 -13.07 4.49 10.10
N GLU A 83 -14.11 4.15 10.87
CA GLU A 83 -15.04 5.12 11.47
C GLU A 83 -14.30 6.17 12.31
N PHE A 84 -13.34 5.76 13.14
CA PHE A 84 -12.53 6.68 13.94
C PHE A 84 -11.71 7.63 13.05
N LEU A 85 -11.03 7.12 12.03
CA LEU A 85 -10.19 7.92 11.14
C LEU A 85 -11.01 8.92 10.33
N VAL A 86 -12.22 8.54 9.90
CA VAL A 86 -13.16 9.43 9.21
C VAL A 86 -13.67 10.52 10.16
N ASN A 87 -14.12 10.14 11.36
CA ASN A 87 -14.66 11.08 12.34
C ASN A 87 -13.61 12.08 12.85
N THR A 88 -12.35 11.65 12.93
CA THR A 88 -11.20 12.52 13.29
C THR A 88 -10.59 13.24 12.08
N LYS A 89 -11.22 13.13 10.90
CA LYS A 89 -10.81 13.78 9.63
C LYS A 89 -9.38 13.48 9.21
N LYS A 90 -8.89 12.27 9.53
CA LYS A 90 -7.57 11.76 9.11
C LYS A 90 -7.60 11.11 7.73
N ILE A 91 -8.76 10.58 7.37
CA ILE A 91 -9.09 10.12 6.02
C ILE A 91 -10.50 10.65 5.69
N GLY A 92 -10.82 10.78 4.40
CA GLY A 92 -12.18 11.11 4.01
C GLY A 92 -13.11 9.89 4.06
N GLY A 93 -14.42 10.15 4.00
CA GLY A 93 -15.47 9.14 4.19
C GLY A 93 -15.89 8.39 2.92
N SER A 94 -15.32 8.73 1.75
CA SER A 94 -15.65 8.04 0.51
C SER A 94 -14.97 6.66 0.42
N PRO A 95 -15.57 5.68 -0.28
CA PRO A 95 -14.93 4.39 -0.52
C PRO A 95 -13.54 4.48 -1.15
N GLU A 96 -13.33 5.44 -2.04
CA GLU A 96 -12.07 5.68 -2.75
C GLU A 96 -10.97 6.19 -1.81
N GLU A 97 -11.31 7.08 -0.88
CA GLU A 97 -10.36 7.59 0.12
C GLU A 97 -9.96 6.50 1.12
N VAL A 98 -10.93 5.68 1.56
CA VAL A 98 -10.64 4.52 2.42
C VAL A 98 -9.79 3.50 1.66
N ALA A 99 -10.09 3.23 0.39
CA ALA A 99 -9.28 2.34 -0.44
C ALA A 99 -7.84 2.86 -0.59
N SER A 100 -7.65 4.17 -0.82
CA SER A 100 -6.33 4.81 -0.87
C SER A 100 -5.57 4.66 0.45
N PHE A 101 -6.26 4.86 1.58
CA PHE A 101 -5.72 4.62 2.92
C PHE A 101 -5.22 3.17 3.08
N LEU A 102 -6.02 2.18 2.68
CA LEU A 102 -5.66 0.77 2.79
C LEU A 102 -4.45 0.39 1.91
N ARG A 103 -4.25 1.07 0.77
CA ARG A 103 -3.13 0.80 -0.15
C ARG A 103 -1.83 1.46 0.27
N SER A 104 -1.90 2.66 0.84
CA SER A 104 -0.74 3.56 0.93
C SER A 104 -0.23 3.75 2.36
N THR A 105 -0.99 3.30 3.36
CA THR A 105 -0.66 3.56 4.77
C THR A 105 0.20 2.44 5.36
N ALA A 106 1.40 2.80 5.83
CA ALA A 106 2.26 1.88 6.55
C ALA A 106 1.71 1.53 7.94
N GLY A 107 1.97 0.30 8.40
CA GLY A 107 1.58 -0.19 9.73
C GLY A 107 0.20 -0.87 9.79
N LEU A 108 -0.54 -0.92 8.68
CA LEU A 108 -1.73 -1.75 8.56
C LEU A 108 -1.35 -3.22 8.44
N ASN A 109 -2.09 -4.09 9.13
CA ASN A 109 -1.89 -5.53 9.05
C ASN A 109 -2.50 -6.06 7.74
N PRO A 110 -1.70 -6.68 6.84
CA PRO A 110 -2.17 -7.12 5.53
C PRO A 110 -3.25 -8.21 5.60
N THR A 111 -3.29 -9.02 6.66
CA THR A 111 -4.38 -9.98 6.89
C THR A 111 -5.69 -9.27 7.17
N VAL A 112 -5.64 -8.24 8.02
CA VAL A 112 -6.81 -7.46 8.41
C VAL A 112 -7.37 -6.65 7.24
N ILE A 113 -6.48 -6.13 6.36
CA ILE A 113 -6.90 -5.50 5.10
C ILE A 113 -7.68 -6.50 4.24
N GLY A 114 -7.14 -7.71 4.04
CA GLY A 114 -7.79 -8.74 3.25
C GLY A 114 -9.16 -9.12 3.80
N ASP A 115 -9.24 -9.35 5.11
CA ASP A 115 -10.50 -9.69 5.78
C ASP A 115 -11.56 -8.61 5.60
N TYR A 116 -11.16 -7.33 5.72
CA TYR A 116 -12.05 -6.18 5.53
C TYR A 116 -12.53 -6.04 4.08
N LEU A 117 -11.64 -6.20 3.10
CA LEU A 117 -12.00 -6.20 1.68
C LEU A 117 -12.93 -7.37 1.31
N GLY A 118 -12.83 -8.47 2.05
CA GLY A 118 -13.71 -9.63 1.91
C GLY A 118 -15.07 -9.50 2.62
N GLU A 119 -15.35 -8.42 3.34
CA GLU A 119 -16.63 -8.25 4.02
C GLU A 119 -17.80 -8.00 3.05
N ARG A 120 -18.99 -8.45 3.45
CA ARG A 120 -20.22 -8.33 2.65
C ARG A 120 -21.06 -7.10 2.99
N ASP A 121 -20.70 -6.40 4.05
CA ASP A 121 -21.37 -5.17 4.45
C ASP A 121 -21.25 -4.11 3.34
N ASP A 122 -22.29 -3.29 3.17
CA ASP A 122 -22.43 -2.35 2.04
C ASP A 122 -21.21 -1.42 1.87
N PHE A 123 -20.73 -0.82 2.95
CA PHE A 123 -19.60 0.11 2.88
C PHE A 123 -18.25 -0.59 2.62
N PRO A 124 -17.83 -1.62 3.40
CA PRO A 124 -16.63 -2.41 3.06
C PRO A 124 -16.64 -3.00 1.65
N LEU A 125 -17.81 -3.45 1.17
CA LEU A 125 -17.97 -3.93 -0.19
C LEU A 125 -17.66 -2.84 -1.22
N LYS A 126 -18.22 -1.64 -1.07
CA LYS A 126 -17.91 -0.49 -1.92
C LYS A 126 -16.42 -0.13 -1.87
N VAL A 127 -15.80 -0.18 -0.68
CA VAL A 127 -14.35 0.03 -0.52
C VAL A 127 -13.56 -1.03 -1.30
N MET A 128 -13.98 -2.29 -1.30
CA MET A 128 -13.33 -3.34 -2.10
C MET A 128 -13.41 -3.04 -3.60
N HIS A 129 -14.58 -2.64 -4.11
CA HIS A 129 -14.72 -2.24 -5.51
C HIS A 129 -13.77 -1.06 -5.83
N ALA A 130 -13.76 -0.01 -5.02
CA ALA A 130 -12.87 1.14 -5.21
C ALA A 130 -11.38 0.77 -5.09
N TYR A 131 -11.04 -0.15 -4.18
CA TYR A 131 -9.68 -0.66 -4.01
C TYR A 131 -9.19 -1.33 -5.29
N VAL A 132 -9.96 -2.26 -5.84
CA VAL A 132 -9.61 -2.96 -7.08
C VAL A 132 -9.62 -2.01 -8.28
N ASP A 133 -10.61 -1.13 -8.38
CA ASP A 133 -10.72 -0.17 -9.49
C ASP A 133 -9.59 0.88 -9.48
N SER A 134 -8.89 1.06 -8.34
CA SER A 134 -7.70 1.92 -8.26
C SER A 134 -6.43 1.31 -8.90
N PHE A 135 -6.46 0.02 -9.28
CA PHE A 135 -5.34 -0.61 -9.97
C PHE A 135 -5.39 -0.33 -11.48
N ASN A 136 -4.23 -0.06 -12.05
CA ASN A 136 -4.04 -0.07 -13.49
C ASN A 136 -3.30 -1.35 -13.90
N PHE A 137 -3.98 -2.22 -14.64
CA PHE A 137 -3.42 -3.47 -15.16
C PHE A 137 -3.09 -3.41 -16.66
N GLU A 138 -3.19 -2.24 -17.27
CA GLU A 138 -2.92 -2.07 -18.70
C GLU A 138 -1.50 -2.56 -19.03
N LYS A 139 -1.38 -3.37 -20.09
CA LYS A 139 -0.12 -3.96 -20.57
C LYS A 139 0.55 -4.95 -19.60
N MET A 140 -0.09 -5.30 -18.48
CA MET A 140 0.40 -6.35 -17.58
C MET A 140 -0.13 -7.71 -18.02
N HIS A 141 0.74 -8.72 -18.06
CA HIS A 141 0.29 -10.10 -18.21
C HIS A 141 -0.51 -10.54 -16.98
N PHE A 142 -1.48 -11.43 -17.17
CA PHE A 142 -2.41 -11.84 -16.11
C PHE A 142 -1.72 -12.28 -14.81
N GLY A 143 -0.69 -13.15 -14.93
CA GLY A 143 0.09 -13.61 -13.78
C GLY A 143 0.89 -12.51 -13.07
N GLU A 144 1.26 -11.44 -13.78
CA GLU A 144 1.91 -10.27 -13.19
C GLU A 144 0.88 -9.39 -12.47
N ALA A 145 -0.26 -9.13 -13.10
CA ALA A 145 -1.34 -8.34 -12.55
C ALA A 145 -1.88 -8.92 -11.24
N ILE A 146 -2.11 -10.24 -11.18
CA ILE A 146 -2.60 -10.88 -9.95
C ILE A 146 -1.56 -10.83 -8.81
N ARG A 147 -0.26 -10.98 -9.12
CA ARG A 147 0.80 -10.81 -8.12
C ARG A 147 0.90 -9.38 -7.64
N TYR A 148 0.80 -8.42 -8.55
CA TYR A 148 0.83 -7.01 -8.22
C TYR A 148 -0.36 -6.65 -7.31
N PHE A 149 -1.56 -7.14 -7.64
CA PHE A 149 -2.76 -6.96 -6.86
C PHE A 149 -2.65 -7.54 -5.45
N LEU A 150 -2.19 -8.78 -5.32
CA LEU A 150 -2.09 -9.49 -4.04
C LEU A 150 -0.91 -9.06 -3.16
N ARG A 151 -0.06 -8.12 -3.59
CA ARG A 151 1.00 -7.57 -2.73
C ARG A 151 0.45 -6.69 -1.59
N GLY A 152 -0.71 -6.09 -1.79
CA GLY A 152 -1.28 -5.12 -0.86
C GLY A 152 -1.94 -5.72 0.39
N PHE A 153 -2.27 -7.01 0.38
CA PHE A 153 -2.99 -7.68 1.46
C PHE A 153 -2.75 -9.20 1.45
N ARG A 154 -3.23 -9.92 2.47
CA ARG A 154 -3.29 -11.39 2.46
C ARG A 154 -4.70 -11.81 2.13
N LEU A 155 -4.85 -12.77 1.21
CA LEU A 155 -6.18 -13.30 0.88
C LEU A 155 -6.84 -13.90 2.14
N PRO A 156 -8.14 -13.65 2.36
CA PRO A 156 -8.91 -14.31 3.40
C PRO A 156 -8.90 -15.83 3.25
N GLY A 157 -9.17 -16.55 4.33
CA GLY A 157 -9.27 -18.02 4.30
C GLY A 157 -10.63 -18.53 3.80
N GLU A 158 -11.68 -17.72 3.96
CA GLU A 158 -13.05 -18.09 3.60
C GLU A 158 -13.27 -18.00 2.10
N ALA A 159 -13.72 -19.12 1.50
CA ALA A 159 -13.93 -19.23 0.06
C ALA A 159 -14.82 -18.11 -0.51
N GLN A 160 -15.89 -17.74 0.19
CA GLN A 160 -16.82 -16.67 -0.24
C GLN A 160 -16.19 -15.28 -0.27
N LYS A 161 -15.19 -15.03 0.59
CA LYS A 161 -14.46 -13.75 0.60
C LYS A 161 -13.46 -13.69 -0.55
N ILE A 162 -12.73 -14.78 -0.77
CA ILE A 162 -11.83 -14.94 -1.93
C ILE A 162 -12.62 -14.74 -3.23
N ASP A 163 -13.80 -15.35 -3.31
CA ASP A 163 -14.67 -15.33 -4.48
C ASP A 163 -14.94 -13.92 -4.98
N ARG A 164 -15.47 -13.09 -4.07
CA ARG A 164 -15.83 -11.71 -4.36
C ARG A 164 -14.63 -10.86 -4.80
N ILE A 165 -13.49 -11.05 -4.15
CA ILE A 165 -12.27 -10.30 -4.47
C ILE A 165 -11.75 -10.72 -5.86
N MET A 166 -11.76 -12.01 -6.17
CA MET A 166 -11.28 -12.54 -7.45
C MET A 166 -12.21 -12.20 -8.62
N GLU A 167 -13.53 -12.20 -8.40
CA GLU A 167 -14.51 -11.75 -9.40
C GLU A 167 -14.27 -10.30 -9.79
N LYS A 168 -14.15 -9.40 -8.79
CA LYS A 168 -13.87 -7.99 -9.05
C LYS A 168 -12.49 -7.76 -9.68
N PHE A 169 -11.47 -8.53 -9.28
CA PHE A 169 -10.15 -8.49 -9.94
C PHE A 169 -10.25 -8.87 -11.42
N ALA A 170 -10.94 -9.95 -11.76
CA ALA A 170 -11.10 -10.41 -13.14
C ALA A 170 -11.85 -9.37 -13.99
N GLU A 171 -12.93 -8.79 -13.46
CA GLU A 171 -13.66 -7.70 -14.10
C GLU A 171 -12.72 -6.53 -14.43
N ARG A 172 -11.91 -6.09 -13.45
CA ARG A 172 -10.97 -4.98 -13.63
C ARG A 172 -9.86 -5.31 -14.61
N TYR A 173 -9.31 -6.53 -14.56
CA TYR A 173 -8.27 -6.95 -15.50
C TYR A 173 -8.75 -6.91 -16.94
N CYS A 174 -9.95 -7.45 -17.22
CA CYS A 174 -10.55 -7.43 -18.55
C CYS A 174 -10.88 -6.02 -19.02
N LYS A 175 -11.34 -5.13 -18.12
CA LYS A 175 -11.54 -3.71 -18.43
C LYS A 175 -10.25 -3.01 -18.86
N CYS A 176 -9.13 -3.31 -18.18
CA CYS A 176 -7.81 -2.78 -18.56
C CYS A 176 -7.21 -3.46 -19.79
N ASN A 177 -7.61 -4.70 -20.11
CA ASN A 177 -7.04 -5.50 -21.19
C ASN A 177 -8.14 -6.21 -22.02
N PRO A 178 -8.93 -5.47 -22.82
CA PRO A 178 -10.12 -6.02 -23.48
C PRO A 178 -9.86 -7.17 -24.47
N SER A 179 -8.63 -7.28 -24.99
CA SER A 179 -8.24 -8.34 -25.93
C SER A 179 -7.61 -9.57 -25.27
N ALA A 180 -7.38 -9.55 -23.95
CA ALA A 180 -6.67 -10.64 -23.26
C ALA A 180 -7.57 -11.87 -23.02
N PHE A 181 -8.85 -11.66 -22.74
CA PHE A 181 -9.82 -12.73 -22.49
C PHE A 181 -11.10 -12.49 -23.29
N LYS A 182 -11.78 -13.58 -23.68
CA LYS A 182 -13.09 -13.51 -24.34
C LYS A 182 -14.21 -13.04 -23.41
N SER A 183 -14.05 -13.28 -22.10
CA SER A 183 -15.03 -12.91 -21.06
C SER A 183 -14.34 -12.73 -19.71
N ALA A 184 -14.99 -12.00 -18.79
CA ALA A 184 -14.53 -11.87 -17.41
C ALA A 184 -14.57 -13.23 -16.66
N ASP A 185 -15.56 -14.08 -16.96
CA ASP A 185 -15.70 -15.42 -16.37
C ASP A 185 -14.46 -16.28 -16.63
N THR A 186 -13.90 -16.23 -17.84
CA THR A 186 -12.66 -16.96 -18.17
C THR A 186 -11.47 -16.44 -17.35
N ALA A 187 -11.36 -15.12 -17.18
CA ALA A 187 -10.30 -14.51 -16.37
C ALA A 187 -10.47 -14.87 -14.88
N TYR A 188 -11.71 -14.93 -14.39
CA TYR A 188 -12.06 -15.33 -13.03
C TYR A 188 -11.68 -16.79 -12.74
N VAL A 189 -12.04 -17.74 -13.62
CA VAL A 189 -11.67 -19.15 -13.48
C VAL A 189 -10.15 -19.31 -13.43
N LEU A 190 -9.44 -18.57 -14.27
CA LEU A 190 -7.97 -18.57 -14.26
C LEU A 190 -7.40 -17.96 -12.97
N ALA A 191 -7.99 -16.87 -12.45
CA ALA A 191 -7.58 -16.26 -11.18
C ALA A 191 -7.66 -17.30 -10.05
N TYR A 192 -8.81 -17.98 -9.95
CA TYR A 192 -9.03 -19.03 -8.96
C TYR A 192 -8.04 -20.18 -9.09
N SER A 193 -7.79 -20.62 -10.33
CA SER A 193 -6.83 -21.67 -10.61
C SER A 193 -5.40 -21.28 -10.23
N VAL A 194 -5.01 -20.01 -10.39
CA VAL A 194 -3.72 -19.49 -9.91
C VAL A 194 -3.63 -19.53 -8.39
N ILE A 195 -4.71 -19.20 -7.66
CA ILE A 195 -4.73 -19.30 -6.19
C ILE A 195 -4.60 -20.76 -5.74
N LEU A 196 -5.37 -21.67 -6.34
CA LEU A 196 -5.32 -23.10 -6.02
C LEU A 196 -3.94 -23.71 -6.32
N LEU A 197 -3.33 -23.32 -7.44
CA LEU A 197 -1.98 -23.72 -7.80
C LEU A 197 -0.95 -23.23 -6.77
N ASN A 198 -1.11 -22.02 -6.24
CA ASN A 198 -0.23 -21.50 -5.19
C ASN A 198 -0.33 -22.31 -3.89
N THR A 199 -1.56 -22.66 -3.49
CA THR A 199 -1.81 -23.55 -2.34
C THR A 199 -1.21 -24.94 -2.58
N ASP A 200 -1.43 -25.52 -3.76
CA ASP A 200 -0.87 -26.82 -4.15
C ASP A 200 0.67 -26.83 -4.04
N ALA A 201 1.34 -25.86 -4.66
CA ALA A 201 2.80 -25.81 -4.71
C ALA A 201 3.46 -25.63 -3.34
N HIS A 202 2.92 -24.76 -2.48
CA HIS A 202 3.57 -24.37 -1.23
C HIS A 202 3.04 -25.08 0.02
N ASN A 203 1.95 -25.84 -0.07
CA ASN A 203 1.45 -26.62 1.06
C ASN A 203 2.26 -27.92 1.22
N ASN A 204 3.05 -28.04 2.30
CA ASN A 204 3.88 -29.22 2.59
C ASN A 204 3.06 -30.53 2.76
N MET A 205 1.75 -30.45 3.00
CA MET A 205 0.87 -31.62 3.08
C MET A 205 0.54 -32.23 1.72
N VAL A 206 0.72 -31.47 0.63
CA VAL A 206 0.51 -31.96 -0.73
C VAL A 206 1.78 -32.68 -1.19
N LYS A 207 1.70 -34.01 -1.29
CA LYS A 207 2.84 -34.87 -1.66
C LYS A 207 3.13 -34.85 -3.16
N GLU A 208 2.09 -34.88 -3.98
CA GLU A 208 2.20 -34.79 -5.43
C GLU A 208 1.73 -33.43 -5.90
N LYS A 209 2.67 -32.62 -6.38
CA LYS A 209 2.43 -31.25 -6.84
C LYS A 209 1.94 -31.27 -8.28
N MET A 210 1.06 -30.34 -8.61
CA MET A 210 0.56 -30.14 -9.96
C MET A 210 1.71 -29.81 -10.93
N SER A 211 1.86 -30.60 -11.99
CA SER A 211 2.79 -30.28 -13.07
C SER A 211 2.22 -29.18 -13.97
N LYS A 212 3.07 -28.57 -14.81
CA LYS A 212 2.62 -27.63 -15.84
C LYS A 212 1.57 -28.25 -16.76
N ALA A 213 1.72 -29.54 -17.10
CA ALA A 213 0.78 -30.26 -17.96
C ALA A 213 -0.58 -30.45 -17.26
N ASP A 214 -0.58 -30.76 -15.97
CA ASP A 214 -1.81 -30.89 -15.18
C ASP A 214 -2.56 -29.56 -15.07
N PHE A 215 -1.83 -28.47 -14.83
CA PHE A 215 -2.43 -27.13 -14.79
C PHE A 215 -3.09 -26.75 -16.12
N ILE A 216 -2.41 -27.02 -17.25
CA ILE A 216 -2.97 -26.80 -18.59
C ILE A 216 -4.22 -27.66 -18.81
N ARG A 217 -4.19 -28.94 -18.42
CA ARG A 217 -5.33 -29.85 -18.54
C ARG A 217 -6.54 -29.38 -17.72
N ASN A 218 -6.31 -28.85 -16.53
CA ASN A 218 -7.37 -28.38 -15.63
C ASN A 218 -8.03 -27.07 -16.09
N ASN A 219 -7.42 -26.35 -17.04
CA ASN A 219 -7.90 -25.06 -17.56
C ASN A 219 -8.21 -25.10 -19.06
N ARG A 220 -8.46 -26.30 -19.62
CA ARG A 220 -8.68 -26.52 -21.05
C ARG A 220 -10.14 -26.43 -21.46
#